data_AF-A0A3D9BAE8-F1
#
_entry.id   AF-A0A3D9BAE8-F1
#
_cell.length_a   1.000
_cell.length_b   1.000
_cell.length_c   1.000
_cell.angle_alpha   90.00
_cell.angle_beta   90.00
_cell.angle_gamma   90.00
#
_symmetry.space_group_name_H-M   'P 1'
#
loop_
_entity.id
_entity.type
_entity.pdbx_description
1 polymer ?
#
loop_
_entity_poly.entity_id
_entity_poly.type
_entity_poly.pdbx_seq_one_letter_code
_entity_poly.pdbx_strand_id
1 'polypeptide(L)'
;MKATFEFSVESLLFGIDNPKGNIEQVLFARKMAEYEGIPNCNRLAKLGFAEDSVNKAVAGAVSLDETLVLGYEGWSESVFHLCIRSGKTAIRMARGSFPSGEIVMYEDYNNAILLNKLNEEQIKEVFDFIWNNMNLMEPNPGYV
;
A
#
# COMPACT_ATOMS: atom_id res chain seq x y z
N MET A 1 -1.47 -14.49 12.97
CA MET A 1 -2.61 -13.80 13.63
C MET A 1 -3.81 -13.84 12.70
N LYS A 2 -5.03 -13.96 13.24
CA LYS A 2 -6.25 -13.74 12.45
C LYS A 2 -6.54 -12.24 12.50
N ALA A 3 -6.61 -11.58 11.35
CA ALA A 3 -6.96 -10.17 11.29
C ALA A 3 -8.37 -9.94 11.87
N THR A 4 -8.57 -8.81 12.54
CA THR A 4 -9.88 -8.37 13.07
C THR A 4 -10.85 -7.97 11.96
N PHE A 5 -10.35 -7.84 10.74
CA PHE A 5 -11.13 -7.56 9.54
C PHE A 5 -10.56 -8.30 8.32
N GLU A 6 -11.37 -8.47 7.29
CA GLU A 6 -10.98 -9.25 6.10
C GLU A 6 -10.43 -8.33 5.00
N PHE A 7 -9.20 -8.62 4.58
CA PHE A 7 -8.56 -8.00 3.43
C PHE A 7 -7.72 -9.01 2.65
N SER A 8 -7.35 -8.61 1.44
CA SER A 8 -6.52 -9.36 0.49
C SER A 8 -5.38 -8.48 0.00
N VAL A 9 -4.29 -9.12 -0.41
CA VAL A 9 -3.11 -8.46 -0.99
C VAL A 9 -2.91 -9.01 -2.39
N GLU A 10 -2.87 -8.12 -3.38
CA GLU A 10 -2.62 -8.46 -4.78
C GLU A 10 -1.38 -7.71 -5.26
N SER A 11 -0.30 -8.43 -5.59
CA SER A 11 0.88 -7.83 -6.22
C SER A 11 0.50 -7.21 -7.57
N LEU A 12 0.88 -5.95 -7.76
CA LEU A 12 0.65 -5.21 -9.01
C LEU A 12 1.89 -5.20 -9.91
N LEU A 13 2.99 -5.80 -9.44
CA LEU A 13 4.21 -5.95 -10.20
C LEU A 13 4.28 -7.34 -10.84
N PHE A 14 4.80 -7.41 -12.06
CA PHE A 14 5.06 -8.64 -12.80
C PHE A 14 6.42 -8.58 -13.50
N GLY A 15 7.04 -9.74 -13.68
CA GLY A 15 8.37 -9.86 -14.28
C GLY A 15 9.52 -9.74 -13.27
N ILE A 16 10.53 -10.59 -13.45
CA ILE A 16 11.59 -10.85 -12.46
C ILE A 16 12.72 -9.80 -12.54
N ASP A 17 13.22 -9.52 -13.74
CA ASP A 17 14.39 -8.64 -13.93
C ASP A 17 14.03 -7.15 -14.08
N ASN A 18 12.78 -6.85 -14.47
CA ASN A 18 12.25 -5.51 -14.63
C ASN A 18 10.77 -5.51 -14.25
N PRO A 19 10.42 -5.32 -12.97
CA PRO A 19 9.04 -5.32 -12.51
C PRO A 19 8.22 -4.29 -13.29
N LYS A 20 7.23 -4.78 -14.04
CA LYS A 20 6.23 -4.01 -14.78
C LYS A 20 4.90 -4.08 -14.04
N GLY A 21 4.03 -3.12 -14.28
CA GLY A 21 2.70 -3.08 -13.68
C GLY A 21 1.79 -2.26 -14.58
N ASN A 22 0.54 -2.05 -14.18
CA ASN A 22 -0.27 -1.04 -14.86
C ASN A 22 0.48 0.29 -14.81
N ILE A 23 0.68 0.91 -15.98
CA ILE A 23 1.52 2.10 -16.13
C ILE A 23 1.10 3.22 -15.17
N GLU A 24 -0.19 3.38 -14.92
CA GLU A 24 -0.66 4.44 -14.03
C GLU A 24 -0.27 4.19 -12.57
N GLN A 25 -0.40 2.94 -12.10
CA GLN A 25 -0.05 2.55 -10.73
C GLN A 25 1.46 2.58 -10.52
N VAL A 26 2.24 2.12 -11.51
CA VAL A 26 3.71 2.18 -11.47
C VAL A 26 4.21 3.61 -11.46
N LEU A 27 3.66 4.49 -12.31
CA LEU A 27 4.03 5.91 -12.32
C LEU A 27 3.68 6.62 -11.01
N PHE A 28 2.55 6.24 -10.40
CA PHE A 28 2.19 6.74 -9.07
C PHE A 28 3.14 6.26 -7.98
N ALA A 29 3.44 4.97 -7.95
CA ALA A 29 4.36 4.39 -6.97
C ALA A 29 5.76 5.03 -7.08
N ARG A 30 6.25 5.27 -8.29
CA ARG A 30 7.52 6.00 -8.51
C ARG A 30 7.48 7.43 -7.96
N LYS A 31 6.42 8.19 -8.23
CA LYS A 31 6.25 9.55 -7.68
C LYS A 31 6.18 9.55 -6.15
N MET A 32 5.45 8.60 -5.57
CA MET A 32 5.37 8.44 -4.12
C MET A 32 6.72 8.07 -3.52
N ALA A 33 7.46 7.16 -4.17
CA ALA A 33 8.80 6.78 -3.76
C ALA A 33 9.78 7.96 -3.78
N GLU A 34 9.78 8.74 -4.87
CA GLU A 34 10.59 9.97 -4.96
C GLU A 34 10.23 10.98 -3.85
N TYR A 35 8.94 11.17 -3.58
CA TYR A 35 8.46 12.10 -2.56
C TYR A 35 8.82 11.67 -1.14
N GLU A 36 8.74 10.37 -0.84
CA GLU A 36 9.07 9.80 0.47
C GLU A 36 10.57 9.45 0.62
N GLY A 37 11.39 9.72 -0.40
CA GLY A 37 12.83 9.44 -0.39
C GLY A 37 13.19 7.96 -0.47
N ILE A 38 12.31 7.12 -1.03
CA ILE A 38 12.53 5.69 -1.23
C ILE A 38 13.46 5.50 -2.45
N PRO A 39 14.66 4.91 -2.29
CA PRO A 39 15.65 4.83 -3.37
C PRO A 39 15.20 3.98 -4.56
N ASN A 40 14.42 2.92 -4.30
CA ASN A 40 13.88 2.05 -5.32
C ASN A 40 12.58 1.41 -4.83
N CYS A 41 11.47 1.67 -5.51
CA CYS A 41 10.19 1.02 -5.21
C CYS A 41 10.14 -0.34 -5.92
N ASN A 42 10.52 -1.41 -5.20
CA ASN A 42 10.54 -2.78 -5.73
C ASN A 42 9.36 -3.64 -5.25
N ARG A 43 8.46 -3.08 -4.44
CA ARG A 43 7.20 -3.68 -4.02
C ARG A 43 6.05 -2.73 -4.29
N LEU A 44 4.98 -3.25 -4.88
CA LEU A 44 3.73 -2.54 -5.10
C LEU A 44 2.60 -3.56 -5.13
N ALA A 45 1.64 -3.40 -4.23
CA ALA A 45 0.48 -4.25 -4.10
C ALA A 45 -0.78 -3.43 -3.84
N LYS A 46 -1.93 -3.97 -4.24
CA LYS A 46 -3.25 -3.45 -3.92
C LYS A 46 -3.84 -4.19 -2.73
N LEU A 47 -4.48 -3.45 -1.83
CA LEU A 47 -5.32 -4.03 -0.79
C LEU A 47 -6.78 -4.03 -1.26
N GLY A 48 -7.40 -5.21 -1.21
CA GLY A 48 -8.84 -5.37 -1.35
C GLY A 48 -9.46 -5.62 0.02
N PHE A 49 -10.50 -4.87 0.38
CA PHE A 49 -11.23 -5.06 1.63
C PHE A 49 -12.56 -5.75 1.38
N ALA A 50 -13.02 -6.59 2.30
CA ALA A 50 -14.35 -7.20 2.20
C ALA A 50 -15.47 -6.15 2.27
N GLU A 51 -15.23 -5.05 2.98
CA GLU A 51 -16.12 -3.91 3.02
C GLU A 51 -15.68 -2.84 2.01
N ASP A 52 -16.46 -2.67 0.94
CA ASP A 52 -16.13 -1.79 -0.19
C ASP A 52 -16.03 -0.30 0.15
N SER A 53 -16.60 0.13 1.29
CA SER A 53 -16.60 1.53 1.76
C SER A 53 -15.29 1.93 2.46
N VAL A 54 -14.43 0.96 2.79
CA VAL A 54 -13.14 1.23 3.44
C VAL A 54 -12.29 2.11 2.55
N ASN A 55 -11.80 3.21 3.12
CA ASN A 55 -10.95 4.21 2.47
C ASN A 55 -11.56 4.85 1.21
N LYS A 56 -12.89 4.83 1.06
CA LYS A 56 -13.58 5.53 -0.03
C LYS A 56 -13.90 6.96 0.34
N ALA A 57 -13.78 7.85 -0.65
CA ALA A 57 -14.32 9.18 -0.57
C ALA A 57 -15.86 9.17 -0.46
N VAL A 58 -16.41 10.20 0.19
CA VAL A 58 -17.86 10.43 0.26
C VAL A 58 -18.41 10.72 -1.15
N ALA A 59 -19.60 10.19 -1.47
CA ALA A 59 -20.19 10.28 -2.81
C ALA A 59 -20.18 11.71 -3.39
N GLY A 60 -19.56 11.85 -4.57
CA GLY A 60 -19.40 13.13 -5.28
C GLY A 60 -17.94 13.52 -5.58
N ALA A 61 -16.95 12.82 -5.01
CA ALA A 61 -15.53 13.13 -5.20
C ALA A 61 -14.74 11.94 -5.80
N VAL A 62 -14.54 11.98 -7.13
CA VAL A 62 -13.42 11.36 -7.89
C VAL A 62 -13.34 9.81 -7.95
N SER A 63 -12.62 9.32 -8.96
CA SER A 63 -12.46 7.94 -9.45
C SER A 63 -12.03 6.92 -8.39
N LEU A 64 -12.42 5.65 -8.60
CA LEU A 64 -12.02 4.43 -7.87
C LEU A 64 -10.79 4.61 -6.96
N ASP A 65 -11.03 4.91 -5.68
CA ASP A 65 -9.96 4.96 -4.69
C ASP A 65 -9.38 3.56 -4.50
N GLU A 66 -8.06 3.43 -4.66
CA GLU A 66 -7.34 2.19 -4.43
C GLU A 66 -6.45 2.34 -3.19
N THR A 67 -6.56 1.43 -2.24
CA THR A 67 -5.56 1.34 -1.17
C THR A 67 -4.38 0.53 -1.67
N LEU A 68 -3.20 1.13 -1.65
CA LEU A 68 -1.96 0.56 -2.15
C LEU A 68 -0.94 0.46 -1.04
N VAL A 69 -0.16 -0.62 -1.07
CA VAL A 69 1.09 -0.78 -0.33
C VAL A 69 2.22 -0.68 -1.33
N LEU A 70 3.19 0.17 -1.05
CA LEU A 70 4.36 0.32 -1.91
C LEU A 70 5.61 0.62 -1.09
N GLY A 71 6.77 0.27 -1.63
CA GLY A 71 8.02 0.65 -1.02
C GLY A 71 9.17 -0.26 -1.41
N TYR A 72 10.09 -0.40 -0.47
CA TYR A 72 11.37 -1.06 -0.68
C TYR A 72 11.52 -2.23 0.28
N GLU A 73 11.83 -3.40 -0.27
CA GLU A 73 12.38 -4.53 0.45
C GLU A 73 13.85 -4.70 0.07
N GLY A 74 14.74 -4.50 1.04
CA GLY A 74 16.17 -4.76 0.94
C GLY A 74 16.58 -6.00 1.72
N TRP A 75 17.89 -6.28 1.73
CA TRP A 75 18.42 -7.44 2.45
C TRP A 75 18.20 -7.36 3.97
N SER A 76 18.45 -6.20 4.57
CA SER A 76 18.45 -6.01 6.02
C SER A 76 17.25 -5.24 6.56
N GLU A 77 16.57 -4.49 5.68
CA GLU A 77 15.47 -3.63 6.06
C GLU A 77 14.41 -3.56 4.96
N SER A 78 13.17 -3.36 5.37
CA SER A 78 12.06 -3.05 4.47
C SER A 78 11.32 -1.83 4.99
N VAL A 79 10.93 -0.95 4.07
CA VAL A 79 10.12 0.23 4.36
C VAL A 79 8.94 0.22 3.41
N PHE A 80 7.73 0.14 3.97
CA PHE A 80 6.49 0.15 3.22
C PHE A 80 5.61 1.32 3.62
N HIS A 81 4.94 1.87 2.62
CA HIS A 81 3.98 2.95 2.75
C HIS A 81 2.62 2.44 2.33
N LEU A 82 1.65 2.68 3.20
CA LEU A 82 0.24 2.47 2.92
C LEU A 82 -0.36 3.80 2.47
N CYS A 83 -1.07 3.81 1.35
CA CYS A 83 -1.64 5.02 0.79
C CYS A 83 -2.95 4.75 0.04
N ILE A 84 -3.79 5.78 -0.06
CA ILE A 84 -4.99 5.78 -0.89
C ILE A 84 -4.67 6.57 -2.16
N ARG A 85 -4.72 5.90 -3.30
CA ARG A 85 -4.57 6.52 -4.62
C ARG A 85 -5.93 6.92 -5.15
N SER A 86 -6.07 8.19 -5.53
CA SER A 86 -7.24 8.70 -6.24
C SER A 86 -6.78 9.41 -7.52
N GLY A 87 -6.78 8.68 -8.64
CA GLY A 87 -6.22 9.16 -9.91
C GLY A 87 -4.74 9.54 -9.78
N LYS A 88 -4.44 10.85 -9.75
CA LYS A 88 -3.07 11.40 -9.64
C LYS A 88 -2.70 11.86 -8.22
N THR A 89 -3.63 11.84 -7.27
CA THR A 89 -3.39 12.26 -5.89
C THR A 89 -3.24 11.07 -4.96
N ALA A 90 -2.61 11.30 -3.82
CA ALA A 90 -2.40 10.32 -2.76
C ALA A 90 -2.85 10.88 -1.42
N ILE A 91 -3.53 10.07 -0.61
CA ILE A 91 -3.62 10.27 0.84
C ILE A 91 -2.65 9.28 1.47
N ARG A 92 -1.63 9.80 2.16
CA ARG A 92 -0.65 8.96 2.87
C ARG A 92 -1.28 8.47 4.17
N MET A 93 -1.30 7.16 4.37
CA MET A 93 -1.93 6.56 5.56
C MET A 93 -0.91 6.32 6.66
N ALA A 94 0.08 5.47 6.37
CA ALA A 94 1.10 5.10 7.34
C ALA A 94 2.37 4.62 6.65
N ARG A 95 3.47 4.65 7.40
CA ARG A 95 4.76 4.05 7.03
C ARG A 95 5.11 2.98 8.06
N GLY A 96 5.50 1.80 7.59
CA GLY A 96 5.97 0.70 8.41
C GLY A 96 7.41 0.33 8.05
N SER A 97 8.23 0.06 9.07
CA SER A 97 9.61 -0.38 8.92
C SER A 97 9.83 -1.77 9.54
N PHE A 98 10.50 -2.66 8.81
CA PHE A 98 10.91 -3.99 9.27
C PHE A 98 12.45 -4.08 9.19
N PRO A 99 13.15 -4.68 10.18
CA PRO A 99 12.62 -5.45 11.32
C PRO A 99 12.27 -4.64 12.57
N SER A 100 12.39 -3.30 12.56
CA SER A 100 12.12 -2.49 13.76
C SER A 100 10.67 -2.60 14.26
N GLY A 101 9.72 -2.89 13.37
CA GLY A 101 8.29 -2.94 13.68
C GLY A 101 7.69 -1.54 13.90
N GLU A 102 8.45 -0.48 13.61
CA GLU A 102 7.98 0.89 13.75
C GLU A 102 6.90 1.19 12.73
N ILE A 103 5.76 1.71 13.19
CA ILE A 103 4.66 2.16 12.35
C ILE A 103 4.36 3.61 12.70
N VAL A 104 4.42 4.48 11.70
CA VAL A 104 4.16 5.92 11.81
C VAL A 104 2.93 6.27 10.98
N MET A 105 1.91 6.81 11.63
CA MET A 105 0.70 7.32 10.99
C MET A 105 0.94 8.73 10.44
N TYR A 106 0.49 8.99 9.21
CA TYR A 106 0.58 10.34 8.63
C TYR A 106 -0.64 11.19 9.01
N GLU A 107 -0.40 12.48 9.27
CA GLU A 107 -1.47 13.44 9.57
C GLU A 107 -2.48 13.59 8.44
N ASP A 108 -2.03 13.44 7.18
CA ASP A 108 -2.88 13.50 5.98
C ASP A 108 -4.11 12.58 6.11
N TYR A 109 -3.89 11.34 6.57
CA TYR A 109 -4.95 10.36 6.73
C TYR A 109 -5.80 10.59 7.98
N ASN A 110 -5.19 11.02 9.08
CA ASN A 110 -5.94 11.40 10.29
C ASN A 110 -6.94 12.52 9.98
N ASN A 111 -6.56 13.48 9.14
CA ASN A 111 -7.37 14.63 8.76
C ASN A 111 -8.28 14.40 7.54
N ALA A 112 -8.07 13.33 6.77
CA ALA A 112 -8.89 13.03 5.60
C ALA A 112 -10.38 12.79 5.96
N ILE A 113 -11.31 13.10 5.05
CA ILE A 113 -12.73 12.75 5.22
C ILE A 113 -13.03 11.56 4.33
N LEU A 114 -13.15 10.38 4.94
CA LEU A 114 -13.37 9.09 4.28
C LEU A 114 -14.58 8.39 4.93
N LEU A 115 -15.29 7.55 4.18
CA LEU A 115 -16.48 6.84 4.67
C LEU A 115 -16.15 5.94 5.86
N ASN A 116 -15.17 5.04 5.68
CA ASN A 116 -14.68 4.16 6.74
C ASN A 116 -13.16 4.15 6.74
N LYS A 117 -12.56 4.69 7.80
CA LYS A 117 -11.11 4.64 8.01
C LYS A 117 -10.73 3.36 8.75
N LEU A 118 -9.65 2.73 8.31
CA LEU A 118 -8.89 1.84 9.17
C LEU A 118 -8.37 2.61 10.39
N ASN A 119 -8.55 2.04 11.57
CA ASN A 119 -7.93 2.52 12.80
C ASN A 119 -6.47 2.06 12.91
N GLU A 120 -5.76 2.53 13.95
CA GLU A 120 -4.34 2.19 14.16
C GLU A 120 -4.09 0.69 14.34
N GLU A 121 -4.97 -0.03 15.04
CA GLU A 121 -4.86 -1.47 15.25
C GLU A 121 -4.99 -2.23 13.92
N GLN A 122 -5.95 -1.85 13.08
CA GLN A 122 -6.17 -2.43 11.76
C GLN A 122 -4.99 -2.15 10.82
N ILE A 123 -4.42 -0.95 10.86
CA ILE A 123 -3.22 -0.62 10.07
C ILE A 123 -2.01 -1.43 10.53
N LYS A 124 -1.86 -1.61 11.84
CA LYS A 124 -0.84 -2.50 12.40
C LYS A 124 -1.02 -3.93 11.93
N GLU A 125 -2.24 -4.46 11.95
CA GLU A 125 -2.53 -5.80 11.45
C GLU A 125 -2.19 -5.96 9.96
N VAL A 126 -2.42 -4.93 9.14
CA VAL A 126 -2.01 -4.92 7.73
C VAL A 126 -0.50 -5.04 7.60
N PHE A 127 0.28 -4.23 8.31
CA PHE A 127 1.74 -4.31 8.27
C PHE A 127 2.27 -5.64 8.80
N ASP A 128 1.76 -6.11 9.94
CA ASP A 128 2.13 -7.40 10.53
C ASP A 128 1.83 -8.53 9.54
N PHE A 129 0.68 -8.50 8.85
CA PHE A 129 0.36 -9.49 7.82
C PHE A 129 1.33 -9.43 6.64
N ILE A 130 1.64 -8.24 6.13
CA ILE A 130 2.54 -8.05 5.00
C ILE A 130 3.94 -8.57 5.34
N TRP A 131 4.49 -8.19 6.50
CA TRP A 131 5.82 -8.64 6.93
C TRP A 131 5.90 -10.16 7.12
N ASN A 132 4.80 -10.80 7.52
CA ASN A 132 4.72 -12.26 7.64
C ASN A 132 4.45 -12.97 6.30
N ASN A 133 4.08 -12.25 5.24
CA ASN A 133 3.70 -12.79 3.94
C ASN A 133 4.29 -11.97 2.78
N MET A 134 5.58 -11.61 2.89
CA MET A 134 6.27 -10.73 1.93
C MET A 134 6.19 -11.25 0.49
N ASN A 135 6.10 -12.56 0.31
CA ASN A 135 5.91 -13.24 -0.96
C ASN A 135 4.63 -12.80 -1.71
N LEU A 136 3.61 -12.27 -1.01
CA LEU A 136 2.39 -11.76 -1.64
C LEU A 136 2.61 -10.43 -2.38
N MET A 137 3.71 -9.72 -2.09
CA MET A 137 4.08 -8.47 -2.75
C MET A 137 5.22 -8.64 -3.76
N GLU A 138 5.75 -9.86 -3.90
CA GLU A 138 6.77 -10.14 -4.91
C GLU A 138 6.19 -9.92 -6.31
N PRO A 139 7.00 -9.45 -7.27
CA PRO A 139 6.59 -9.39 -8.66
C PRO A 139 6.18 -10.79 -9.15
N ASN A 140 4.97 -10.91 -9.68
CA ASN A 140 4.47 -12.18 -10.17
C ASN A 140 5.24 -12.57 -11.45
N PRO A 141 5.81 -13.79 -11.56
CA PRO A 141 6.49 -14.22 -12.78
C PRO A 141 5.56 -14.30 -14.01
N GLY A 142 4.24 -14.33 -13.82
CA GLY A 142 3.25 -14.48 -14.90
C GLY A 142 2.56 -13.19 -15.31
N TYR A 143 2.94 -12.66 -16.48
CA TYR A 143 2.08 -12.27 -17.61
C TYR A 143 3.02 -11.93 -18.79
N VAL A 144 3.30 -12.95 -19.62
CA VAL A 144 3.85 -12.79 -20.97
C VAL A 144 2.67 -12.80 -21.94
#